data_AF-A0A084A251-F1
#
_entry.id   AF-A0A084A251-F1
#
_cell.length_a   1.000
_cell.length_b   1.000
_cell.length_c   1.000
_cell.angle_alpha   90.00
_cell.angle_beta   90.00
_cell.angle_gamma   90.00
#
_symmetry.space_group_name_H-M   'P 1'
#
loop_
_entity.id
_entity.type
_entity.pdbx_description
1 polymer ?
#
loop_
_entity_poly.entity_id
_entity_poly.type
_entity_poly.pdbx_seq_one_letter_code
_entity_poly.pdbx_strand_id
1 'polypeptide(L)'
;MLTIEINKLFNSTLHPGSLRRWLPRAGIVWRRAAPTLHIRDPHKEEKLATIETALNNNSPEHPVFYEDEVDIDLNPKIGADWQKKGQQKRIATPGKNEKHYLAGALHAGTGRVDYVSGTHKNSSLFISLLCKLRSTYRSAKTITLIVDNYIIHKSKETLNWLRRNPKFIVIYQPVYSPWVNRIELLWLALHETVTRNHRCRTMWQLLKNVGQFMKAASPFPGNKPGLTKVERY
;
A
#
# COMPACT_ATOMS: atom_id res chain seq x y z
N MET A 1 29.77 16.45 -2.95
CA MET A 1 29.74 16.37 -4.43
C MET A 1 29.50 17.73 -5.07
N LEU A 2 28.35 18.40 -4.91
CA LEU A 2 28.09 19.68 -5.60
C LEU A 2 29.15 20.79 -5.35
N THR A 3 29.62 20.94 -4.11
CA THR A 3 30.69 21.91 -3.78
C THR A 3 32.01 21.60 -4.50
N ILE A 4 32.32 20.32 -4.71
CA ILE A 4 33.55 19.89 -5.40
C ILE A 4 33.46 20.30 -6.87
N GLU A 5 32.33 20.05 -7.52
CA GLU A 5 32.13 20.41 -8.94
C GLU A 5 32.10 21.93 -9.17
N ILE A 6 31.49 22.70 -8.27
CA ILE A 6 31.52 24.18 -8.35
C ILE A 6 32.96 24.69 -8.15
N ASN A 7 33.69 24.16 -7.17
CA ASN A 7 35.07 24.56 -6.94
C ASN A 7 35.96 24.26 -8.16
N LYS A 8 35.75 23.13 -8.84
CA LYS A 8 36.43 22.78 -10.10
C LYS A 8 36.06 23.73 -11.24
N LEU A 9 34.76 23.94 -11.49
CA LEU A 9 34.27 24.73 -12.63
C LEU A 9 34.66 26.21 -12.54
N PHE A 10 34.66 26.76 -11.32
CA PHE A 10 34.91 28.18 -11.08
C PHE A 10 36.29 28.47 -10.47
N ASN A 11 37.18 27.47 -10.43
CA ASN A 11 38.50 27.54 -9.79
C ASN A 11 38.46 28.26 -8.42
N SER A 12 37.51 27.84 -7.56
CA SER A 12 37.19 28.51 -6.30
C SER A 12 37.33 27.55 -5.11
N THR A 13 37.43 28.11 -3.90
CA THR A 13 37.57 27.36 -2.64
C THR A 13 36.37 27.58 -1.73
N LEU A 14 35.17 27.25 -2.22
CA LEU A 14 33.95 27.37 -1.42
C LEU A 14 33.85 26.23 -0.40
N HIS A 15 33.53 26.60 0.84
CA HIS A 15 33.20 25.65 1.90
C HIS A 15 31.78 25.08 1.71
N PRO A 16 31.52 23.78 1.93
CA PRO A 16 30.20 23.18 1.76
C PRO A 16 29.08 23.86 2.56
N GLY A 17 29.41 24.39 3.74
CA GLY A 17 28.48 25.15 4.57
C GLY A 17 28.01 26.46 3.95
N SER A 18 28.87 27.15 3.18
CA SER A 18 28.49 28.37 2.47
C SER A 18 27.49 28.06 1.36
N LEU A 19 27.76 27.00 0.58
CA LEU A 19 26.85 26.54 -0.47
C LEU A 19 25.48 26.15 0.11
N ARG A 20 25.44 25.44 1.23
CA ARG A 20 24.18 25.04 1.89
C ARG A 20 23.35 26.22 2.41
N ARG A 21 23.98 27.37 2.71
CA ARG A 21 23.29 28.61 3.08
C ARG A 21 22.80 29.42 1.88
N TRP A 22 23.56 29.43 0.78
CA TRP A 22 23.23 30.23 -0.41
C TRP A 22 22.21 29.57 -1.34
N LEU A 23 22.28 28.25 -1.53
CA LEU A 23 21.38 27.54 -2.44
C LEU A 23 19.89 27.78 -2.13
N PRO A 24 19.40 27.70 -0.87
CA PRO A 24 18.01 28.02 -0.58
C PRO A 24 17.61 29.46 -0.90
N ARG A 25 18.54 30.44 -0.76
CA ARG A 25 18.29 31.84 -1.13
C ARG A 25 18.15 32.02 -2.64
N ALA A 26 18.82 31.18 -3.42
CA ALA A 26 18.67 31.09 -4.88
C ALA A 26 17.50 30.18 -5.31
N GLY A 27 16.64 29.74 -4.39
CA GLY A 27 15.51 28.84 -4.68
C GLY A 27 15.90 27.37 -4.88
N ILE A 28 17.17 27.00 -4.67
CA ILE A 28 17.66 25.62 -4.86
C ILE A 28 17.62 24.89 -3.51
N VAL A 29 16.84 23.80 -3.46
CA VAL A 29 16.61 23.03 -2.23
C VAL A 29 17.28 21.67 -2.27
N TRP A 30 17.80 21.23 -1.12
CA TRP A 30 18.33 19.88 -0.96
C TRP A 30 17.19 18.88 -0.76
N ARG A 31 16.93 18.04 -1.75
CA ARG A 31 15.90 16.98 -1.72
C ARG A 31 16.52 15.63 -2.05
N ARG A 32 15.85 14.56 -1.63
CA ARG A 32 16.22 13.19 -2.03
C ARG A 32 15.81 13.00 -3.49
N ALA A 33 16.70 12.44 -4.32
CA ALA A 33 16.36 12.03 -5.67
C ALA A 33 15.29 10.92 -5.63
N ALA A 34 14.27 11.02 -6.49
CA ALA A 34 13.25 9.99 -6.63
C ALA A 34 13.73 8.94 -7.63
N PRO A 35 13.74 7.64 -7.29
CA PRO A 35 14.05 6.60 -8.27
C PRO A 35 12.92 6.54 -9.30
N THR A 36 13.27 6.55 -10.59
CA THR A 36 12.32 6.34 -11.69
C THR A 36 12.76 5.13 -12.49
N LEU A 37 11.86 4.15 -12.64
CA LEU A 37 12.11 2.98 -13.49
C LEU A 37 11.95 3.38 -14.96
N HIS A 38 12.94 3.06 -15.79
CA HIS A 38 12.91 3.33 -17.23
C HIS A 38 12.24 2.17 -17.99
N ILE A 39 10.99 1.86 -17.64
CA ILE A 39 10.23 0.79 -18.28
C ILE A 39 8.88 1.37 -18.74
N ARG A 40 8.56 1.21 -20.03
CA ARG A 40 7.26 1.59 -20.60
C ARG A 40 6.44 0.32 -20.81
N ASP A 41 5.28 0.23 -20.16
CA ASP A 41 4.30 -0.82 -20.46
C ASP A 41 3.61 -0.45 -21.79
N PRO A 42 3.78 -1.25 -22.86
CA PRO A 42 3.19 -0.93 -24.18
C PRO A 42 1.66 -0.91 -24.16
N HIS A 43 1.01 -1.57 -23.19
CA HIS A 43 -0.44 -1.64 -23.07
C HIS A 43 -0.99 -0.75 -21.93
N LYS A 44 -0.19 0.22 -21.46
CA LYS A 44 -0.56 1.06 -20.32
C LYS A 44 -1.89 1.78 -20.53
N GLU A 45 -2.08 2.42 -21.68
CA GLU A 45 -3.26 3.24 -21.97
C GLU A 45 -4.52 2.38 -22.05
N GLU A 46 -4.45 1.25 -22.74
CA GLU A 46 -5.55 0.28 -22.86
C GLU A 46 -6.01 -0.25 -21.48
N LYS A 47 -5.05 -0.64 -20.63
CA LYS A 47 -5.34 -1.08 -19.26
C LYS A 47 -5.97 0.02 -18.42
N LEU A 48 -5.49 1.26 -18.52
CA LEU A 48 -6.07 2.39 -17.80
C LEU A 48 -7.50 2.69 -18.27
N ALA A 49 -7.75 2.65 -19.58
CA ALA A 49 -9.09 2.83 -20.13
C ALA A 49 -10.06 1.72 -19.68
N THR A 50 -9.57 0.48 -19.58
CA THR A 50 -10.35 -0.66 -19.06
C THR A 50 -10.70 -0.47 -17.58
N ILE A 51 -9.74 -0.02 -16.78
CA ILE A 51 -9.96 0.31 -15.36
C ILE A 51 -10.97 1.44 -15.23
N GLU A 52 -10.81 2.53 -15.99
CA GLU A 52 -11.72 3.67 -15.95
C GLU A 52 -13.15 3.28 -16.35
N THR A 53 -13.30 2.48 -17.40
CA THR A 53 -14.60 1.94 -17.82
C THR A 53 -15.25 1.11 -16.71
N ALA A 54 -14.49 0.23 -16.05
CA ALA A 54 -15.00 -0.54 -14.93
C ALA A 54 -15.46 0.37 -13.79
N LEU A 55 -14.63 1.35 -13.40
CA LEU A 55 -14.95 2.31 -12.34
C LEU A 55 -16.21 3.13 -12.65
N ASN A 56 -16.41 3.55 -13.90
CA ASN A 56 -17.60 4.28 -14.32
C ASN A 56 -18.86 3.40 -14.28
N ASN A 57 -18.72 2.09 -14.50
CA ASN A 57 -19.80 1.11 -14.41
C ASN A 57 -20.03 0.57 -12.99
N ASN A 58 -19.29 1.06 -11.98
CA ASN A 58 -19.41 0.60 -10.61
C ASN A 58 -20.81 0.87 -10.05
N SER A 59 -21.51 -0.21 -9.72
CA SER A 59 -22.87 -0.18 -9.18
C SER A 59 -23.06 -1.30 -8.15
N PRO A 60 -24.17 -1.31 -7.37
CA PRO A 60 -24.45 -2.42 -6.45
C PRO A 60 -24.55 -3.79 -7.13
N GLU A 61 -24.97 -3.84 -8.41
CA GLU A 61 -25.02 -5.08 -9.20
C GLU A 61 -23.66 -5.46 -9.79
N HIS A 62 -22.81 -4.47 -10.07
CA HIS A 62 -21.48 -4.63 -10.68
C HIS A 62 -20.40 -3.92 -9.84
N PRO A 63 -20.18 -4.31 -8.58
CA PRO A 63 -19.22 -3.65 -7.72
C PRO A 63 -17.78 -3.85 -8.19
N VAL A 64 -16.99 -2.79 -8.08
CA VAL A 64 -15.57 -2.75 -8.42
C VAL A 64 -14.73 -2.57 -7.18
N PHE A 65 -13.66 -3.35 -7.07
CA PHE A 65 -12.74 -3.31 -5.94
C PHE A 65 -11.30 -3.11 -6.43
N TYR A 66 -10.55 -2.32 -5.68
CA TYR A 66 -9.10 -2.33 -5.68
C TYR A 66 -8.65 -3.45 -4.74
N GLU A 67 -7.84 -4.37 -5.25
CA GLU A 67 -7.36 -5.53 -4.51
C GLU A 67 -5.83 -5.51 -4.40
N ASP A 68 -5.33 -5.91 -3.24
CA ASP A 68 -3.89 -6.02 -2.95
C ASP A 68 -3.66 -6.80 -1.64
N GLU A 69 -2.42 -7.27 -1.46
CA GLU A 69 -1.99 -7.93 -0.23
C GLU A 69 -0.86 -7.19 0.48
N VAL A 70 -0.95 -7.14 1.81
CA VAL A 70 0.02 -6.45 2.67
C VAL A 70 0.70 -7.40 3.66
N ASP A 71 2.00 -7.17 3.86
CA ASP A 71 2.85 -7.89 4.80
C ASP A 71 2.78 -7.25 6.19
N ILE A 72 2.50 -8.06 7.20
CA ILE A 72 2.54 -7.71 8.62
C ILE A 72 3.73 -8.41 9.24
N ASP A 73 4.83 -7.66 9.38
CA ASP A 73 6.03 -8.11 10.06
C ASP A 73 5.92 -7.82 11.57
N LEU A 74 6.28 -8.80 12.41
CA LEU A 74 6.41 -8.58 13.85
C LEU A 74 7.62 -7.69 14.18
N ASN A 75 8.65 -7.69 13.32
CA ASN A 75 9.71 -6.70 13.42
C ASN A 75 9.18 -5.33 12.97
N PRO A 76 9.15 -4.32 13.87
CA PRO A 76 8.59 -3.03 13.54
C PRO A 76 9.42 -2.33 12.47
N LYS A 77 8.74 -1.72 11.49
CA LYS A 77 9.37 -0.76 10.59
C LYS A 77 9.79 0.46 11.42
N ILE A 78 11.08 0.77 11.43
CA ILE A 78 11.61 1.92 12.15
C ILE A 78 11.39 3.18 11.29
N GLY A 79 10.68 4.15 11.85
CA GLY A 79 10.39 5.42 11.19
C GLY A 79 10.61 6.61 12.11
N ALA A 80 10.51 7.82 11.55
CA ALA A 80 10.55 9.04 12.33
C ALA A 80 9.39 9.09 13.34
N ASP A 81 9.65 9.61 14.54
CA ASP A 81 8.67 9.77 15.61
C ASP A 81 8.99 11.06 16.36
N TRP A 82 7.96 11.72 16.90
CA TRP A 82 8.15 12.94 17.69
C TRP A 82 8.66 12.57 19.08
N GLN A 83 9.80 13.12 19.48
CA GLN A 83 10.48 12.79 20.73
C GLN A 83 11.04 14.07 21.38
N LYS A 84 11.16 14.07 22.71
CA LYS A 84 11.81 15.16 23.45
C LYS A 84 13.27 15.29 22.98
N LYS A 85 13.75 16.52 22.82
CA LYS A 85 15.14 16.80 22.42
C LYS A 85 16.11 16.09 23.39
N GLY A 86 17.08 15.37 22.84
CA GLY A 86 18.07 14.59 23.61
C GLY A 86 17.58 13.20 24.06
N GLN A 87 16.32 12.84 23.80
CA GLN A 87 15.81 11.48 24.06
C GLN A 87 15.67 10.71 22.75
N GLN A 88 16.09 9.44 22.76
CA GLN A 88 15.88 8.51 21.65
C GLN A 88 15.08 7.29 22.11
N LYS A 89 13.89 7.11 21.55
CA LYS A 89 13.04 5.94 21.83
C LYS A 89 13.75 4.68 21.34
N ARG A 90 13.95 3.73 22.25
CA ARG A 90 14.43 2.38 21.92
C ARG A 90 13.23 1.46 21.71
N ILE A 91 13.29 0.68 20.64
CA ILE A 91 12.26 -0.29 20.27
C ILE A 91 12.93 -1.66 20.25
N ALA A 92 12.48 -2.55 21.11
CA ALA A 92 12.99 -3.91 21.17
C ALA A 92 12.49 -4.68 19.95
N THR A 93 13.41 -5.33 19.23
CA THR A 93 13.07 -6.27 18.16
C THR A 93 13.02 -7.69 18.72
N PRO A 94 11.97 -8.48 18.44
CA PRO A 94 11.78 -9.83 19.02
C PRO A 94 12.75 -10.91 18.51
N GLY A 95 13.88 -10.53 17.91
CA GLY A 95 14.92 -11.44 17.40
C GLY A 95 14.52 -12.16 16.12
N LYS A 96 13.48 -13.00 16.16
CA LYS A 96 12.93 -13.70 15.00
C LYS A 96 11.72 -12.94 14.45
N ASN A 97 11.75 -12.60 13.17
CA ASN A 97 10.62 -11.96 12.51
C ASN A 97 9.55 -13.00 12.17
N GLU A 98 8.43 -12.96 12.88
CA GLU A 98 7.20 -13.63 12.45
C GLU A 98 6.48 -12.78 11.41
N LYS A 99 5.95 -13.43 10.37
CA LYS A 99 5.21 -12.77 9.29
C LYS A 99 3.76 -13.22 9.27
N HIS A 100 2.89 -12.29 8.95
CA HIS A 100 1.50 -12.54 8.65
C HIS A 100 1.09 -11.70 7.44
N TYR A 101 0.02 -12.09 6.77
CA TYR A 101 -0.39 -11.45 5.53
C TYR A 101 -1.88 -11.17 5.55
N LEU A 102 -2.27 -10.06 4.95
CA LEU A 102 -3.66 -9.76 4.64
C LEU A 102 -3.84 -9.68 3.13
N ALA A 103 -4.98 -10.16 2.65
CA ALA A 103 -5.49 -9.78 1.33
C ALA A 103 -6.73 -8.92 1.54
N GLY A 104 -6.76 -7.75 0.90
CA GLY A 104 -7.82 -6.76 1.06
C GLY A 104 -8.44 -6.37 -0.26
N ALA A 105 -9.74 -6.08 -0.22
CA ALA A 105 -10.51 -5.51 -1.30
C ALA A 105 -11.19 -4.22 -0.82
N LEU A 106 -10.80 -3.10 -1.44
CA LEU A 106 -11.37 -1.78 -1.20
C LEU A 106 -12.40 -1.47 -2.29
N HIS A 107 -13.66 -1.34 -1.89
CA HIS A 107 -14.75 -0.99 -2.80
C HIS A 107 -14.54 0.43 -3.36
N ALA A 108 -14.50 0.56 -4.68
CA ALA A 108 -14.12 1.80 -5.37
C ALA A 108 -15.06 2.99 -5.09
N GLY A 109 -16.38 2.73 -5.07
CA GLY A 109 -17.38 3.77 -4.78
C GLY A 109 -17.65 4.05 -3.30
N THR A 110 -17.81 3.01 -2.46
CA THR A 110 -18.26 3.18 -1.06
C THR A 110 -17.11 3.33 -0.06
N GLY A 111 -15.88 2.97 -0.44
CA GLY A 111 -14.74 2.90 0.45
C GLY A 111 -14.79 1.72 1.43
N ARG A 112 -15.82 0.86 1.40
CA ARG A 112 -15.89 -0.32 2.25
C ARG A 112 -14.68 -1.23 2.02
N VAL A 113 -14.11 -1.74 3.10
CA VAL A 113 -12.97 -2.66 3.07
C VAL A 113 -13.39 -4.04 3.52
N ASP A 114 -13.16 -5.04 2.68
CA ASP A 114 -13.29 -6.45 3.02
C ASP A 114 -11.91 -7.10 2.95
N TYR A 115 -11.50 -7.84 3.99
CA TYR A 115 -10.18 -8.45 4.04
C TYR A 115 -10.20 -9.86 4.66
N VAL A 116 -9.19 -10.65 4.35
CA VAL A 116 -8.87 -11.92 5.00
C VAL A 116 -7.41 -11.91 5.47
N SER A 117 -7.06 -12.82 6.36
CA SER A 117 -5.72 -12.93 6.91
C SER A 117 -5.18 -14.36 6.79
N GLY A 118 -3.87 -14.51 6.64
CA GLY A 118 -3.24 -15.82 6.54
C GLY A 118 -1.74 -15.80 6.84
N THR A 119 -1.16 -16.99 7.00
CA THR A 119 0.26 -17.17 7.31
C THR A 119 1.17 -17.15 6.08
N HIS A 120 0.60 -17.19 4.88
CA HIS A 120 1.34 -17.15 3.61
C HIS A 120 0.66 -16.19 2.63
N LYS A 121 1.47 -15.41 1.90
CA LYS A 121 1.04 -14.59 0.76
C LYS A 121 1.05 -15.46 -0.49
N ASN A 122 -0.03 -16.21 -0.72
CA ASN A 122 -0.14 -17.17 -1.81
C ASN A 122 -1.53 -17.15 -2.47
N SER A 123 -1.71 -17.95 -3.52
CA SER A 123 -2.99 -18.09 -4.23
C SER A 123 -4.16 -18.45 -3.32
N SER A 124 -3.94 -19.26 -2.29
CA SER A 124 -4.99 -19.66 -1.35
C SER A 124 -5.48 -18.48 -0.48
N LEU A 125 -4.60 -17.54 -0.13
CA LEU A 125 -4.99 -16.30 0.54
C LEU A 125 -5.89 -15.44 -0.37
N PHE A 126 -5.47 -15.25 -1.63
CA PHE A 126 -6.26 -14.54 -2.64
C PHE A 126 -7.62 -15.20 -2.86
N ILE A 127 -7.67 -16.52 -3.07
CA ILE A 127 -8.92 -17.27 -3.23
C ILE A 127 -9.81 -17.16 -1.97
N SER A 128 -9.23 -17.13 -0.77
CA SER A 128 -10.00 -16.90 0.46
C SER A 128 -10.69 -15.54 0.46
N LEU A 129 -10.03 -14.50 -0.05
CA LEU A 129 -10.65 -13.19 -0.26
C LEU A 129 -11.79 -13.27 -1.28
N LEU A 130 -11.58 -13.96 -2.41
CA LEU A 130 -12.63 -14.14 -3.43
C LEU A 130 -13.85 -14.87 -2.84
N CYS A 131 -13.64 -15.92 -2.03
CA CYS A 131 -14.70 -16.63 -1.32
C CYS A 131 -15.46 -15.70 -0.37
N LYS A 132 -14.74 -14.86 0.39
CA LYS A 132 -15.36 -13.84 1.26
C LYS A 132 -16.21 -12.87 0.45
N LEU A 133 -15.67 -12.27 -0.61
CA LEU A 133 -16.40 -11.35 -1.47
C LEU A 133 -17.64 -11.99 -2.11
N ARG A 134 -17.54 -13.24 -2.56
CA ARG A 134 -18.67 -13.99 -3.11
C ARG A 134 -19.80 -14.14 -2.08
N SER A 135 -19.46 -14.36 -0.81
CA SER A 135 -20.44 -14.47 0.28
C SER A 135 -21.05 -13.11 0.65
N THR A 136 -20.22 -12.06 0.74
CA THR A 136 -20.63 -10.70 1.11
C THR A 136 -21.53 -10.07 0.03
N TYR A 137 -21.18 -10.25 -1.24
CA TYR A 137 -21.85 -9.64 -2.39
C TYR A 137 -22.65 -10.69 -3.17
N ARG A 138 -23.49 -11.46 -2.46
CA ARG A 138 -24.23 -12.59 -3.04
C ARG A 138 -25.14 -12.17 -4.20
N SER A 139 -25.81 -11.02 -4.08
CA SER A 139 -26.74 -10.49 -5.09
C SER A 139 -26.08 -9.82 -6.29
N ALA A 140 -24.79 -9.49 -6.22
CA ALA A 140 -24.09 -8.89 -7.35
C ALA A 140 -24.11 -9.83 -8.58
N LYS A 141 -24.29 -9.26 -9.77
CA LYS A 141 -24.23 -10.00 -11.04
C LYS A 141 -22.78 -10.28 -11.42
N THR A 142 -21.89 -9.31 -11.21
CA THR A 142 -20.44 -9.47 -11.39
C THR A 142 -19.68 -8.87 -10.21
N ILE A 143 -18.42 -9.26 -10.03
CA ILE A 143 -17.50 -8.66 -9.07
C ILE A 143 -16.21 -8.37 -9.83
N THR A 144 -15.88 -7.10 -10.00
CA THR A 144 -14.67 -6.70 -10.74
C THR A 144 -13.54 -6.37 -9.76
N LEU A 145 -12.38 -6.97 -9.96
CA LEU A 145 -11.18 -6.74 -9.15
C LEU A 145 -10.09 -6.11 -10.01
N ILE A 146 -9.60 -4.96 -9.57
CA ILE A 146 -8.41 -4.32 -10.11
C ILE A 146 -7.22 -4.82 -9.28
N VAL A 147 -6.39 -5.66 -9.89
CA VAL A 147 -5.27 -6.36 -9.22
C VAL A 147 -3.93 -5.91 -9.80
N ASP A 148 -2.85 -6.09 -9.03
CA ASP A 148 -1.50 -5.89 -9.55
C ASP A 148 -1.07 -7.06 -10.47
N ASN A 149 0.19 -7.12 -10.88
CA ASN A 149 0.70 -8.19 -11.75
C ASN A 149 1.32 -9.36 -10.98
N TYR A 150 1.04 -9.51 -9.69
CA TYR A 150 1.65 -10.54 -8.87
C TYR A 150 1.28 -11.95 -9.36
N ILE A 151 2.27 -12.85 -9.30
CA ILE A 151 2.20 -14.16 -9.96
C ILE A 151 1.07 -15.04 -9.41
N ILE A 152 0.64 -14.81 -8.18
CA ILE A 152 -0.43 -15.59 -7.54
C ILE A 152 -1.79 -15.38 -8.23
N HIS A 153 -2.05 -14.20 -8.79
CA HIS A 153 -3.28 -13.91 -9.54
C HIS A 153 -3.35 -14.70 -10.86
N LYS A 154 -2.19 -15.14 -11.37
CA LYS A 154 -2.04 -15.91 -12.62
C LYS A 154 -1.69 -17.37 -12.38
N SER A 155 -1.70 -17.84 -11.14
CA SER A 155 -1.36 -19.22 -10.80
C SER A 155 -2.40 -20.20 -11.37
N LYS A 156 -2.00 -21.45 -11.59
CA LYS A 156 -2.93 -22.51 -12.04
C LYS A 156 -4.13 -22.66 -11.09
N GLU A 157 -3.89 -22.53 -9.79
CA GLU A 157 -4.93 -22.61 -8.75
C GLU A 157 -5.94 -21.48 -8.89
N THR A 158 -5.46 -20.23 -8.99
CA THR A 158 -6.30 -19.04 -9.16
C THR A 158 -7.09 -19.09 -10.46
N LEU A 159 -6.43 -19.40 -11.58
CA LEU A 159 -7.10 -19.49 -12.88
C LEU A 159 -8.14 -20.62 -12.93
N ASN A 160 -7.88 -21.76 -12.29
CA ASN A 160 -8.86 -22.84 -12.13
C ASN A 160 -10.08 -22.37 -11.33
N TRP A 161 -9.87 -21.61 -10.25
CA TRP A 161 -10.94 -21.10 -9.42
C TRP A 161 -11.79 -20.06 -10.16
N LEU A 162 -11.15 -19.10 -10.84
CA LEU A 162 -11.83 -18.06 -11.63
C LEU A 162 -12.67 -18.67 -12.76
N ARG A 163 -12.16 -19.69 -13.46
CA ARG A 163 -12.94 -20.42 -14.48
C ARG A 163 -14.22 -21.05 -13.92
N ARG A 164 -14.21 -21.49 -12.66
CA ARG A 164 -15.39 -22.05 -11.98
C ARG A 164 -16.30 -20.97 -11.38
N ASN A 165 -15.86 -19.72 -11.33
CA ASN A 165 -16.59 -18.60 -10.75
C ASN A 165 -16.60 -17.41 -11.73
N PRO A 166 -17.31 -17.51 -12.87
CA PRO A 166 -17.32 -16.49 -13.93
C PRO A 166 -17.90 -15.15 -13.50
N LYS A 167 -18.51 -15.09 -12.30
CA LYS A 167 -18.92 -13.84 -11.64
C LYS A 167 -17.75 -12.89 -11.39
N PHE A 168 -16.53 -13.40 -11.25
CA PHE A 168 -15.34 -12.58 -10.99
C PHE A 168 -14.67 -12.16 -12.29
N ILE A 169 -14.49 -10.85 -12.45
CA ILE A 169 -13.77 -10.22 -13.57
C ILE A 169 -12.48 -9.62 -12.99
N VAL A 170 -11.33 -10.04 -13.51
CA VAL A 170 -10.02 -9.56 -13.04
C VAL A 170 -9.41 -8.64 -14.08
N ILE A 171 -9.13 -7.40 -13.69
CA ILE A 171 -8.48 -6.38 -14.52
C ILE A 171 -7.09 -6.13 -13.94
N TYR A 172 -6.06 -6.34 -14.76
CA TYR A 172 -4.67 -6.13 -14.36
C TYR A 172 -4.26 -4.67 -14.52
N GLN A 173 -3.62 -4.12 -13.50
CA GLN A 173 -3.01 -2.80 -13.58
C GLN A 173 -1.86 -2.76 -14.59
N PRO A 174 -1.52 -1.58 -15.14
CA PRO A 174 -0.29 -1.41 -15.88
C PRO A 174 0.92 -1.76 -15.00
N VAL A 175 1.95 -2.34 -15.61
CA VAL A 175 3.16 -2.69 -14.86
C VAL A 175 3.81 -1.41 -14.33
N TYR A 176 4.35 -1.47 -13.11
CA TYR A 176 5.03 -0.35 -12.44
C TYR A 176 4.17 0.92 -12.26
N SER A 177 2.86 0.78 -12.06
CA SER A 177 1.95 1.90 -11.81
C SER A 177 1.25 1.82 -10.44
N PRO A 178 2.00 1.78 -9.32
CA PRO A 178 1.44 1.58 -7.97
C PRO A 178 0.41 2.65 -7.57
N TRP A 179 0.57 3.88 -8.06
CA TRP A 179 -0.38 4.99 -7.81
C TRP A 179 -1.79 4.76 -8.36
N VAL A 180 -2.00 3.74 -9.21
CA VAL A 180 -3.34 3.35 -9.71
C VAL A 180 -4.12 2.62 -8.62
N ASN A 181 -3.44 1.92 -7.71
CA ASN A 181 -4.08 1.10 -6.71
C ASN A 181 -4.43 1.89 -5.44
N ARG A 182 -5.70 2.30 -5.31
CA ARG A 182 -6.12 3.14 -4.18
C ARG A 182 -6.02 2.46 -2.82
N ILE A 183 -6.01 1.12 -2.78
CA ILE A 183 -5.84 0.37 -1.53
C ILE A 183 -4.43 0.52 -0.94
N GLU A 184 -3.43 0.89 -1.73
CA GLU A 184 -2.08 1.16 -1.21
C GLU A 184 -2.10 2.29 -0.16
N LEU A 185 -3.02 3.25 -0.28
CA LEU A 185 -3.21 4.31 0.71
C LEU A 185 -3.76 3.77 2.04
N LEU A 186 -4.63 2.75 1.98
CA LEU A 186 -5.11 2.05 3.18
C LEU A 186 -3.94 1.33 3.86
N TRP A 187 -3.08 0.66 3.10
CA TRP A 187 -1.89 -0.02 3.62
C TRP A 187 -0.85 0.95 4.18
N LEU A 188 -0.68 2.11 3.56
CA LEU A 188 0.14 3.18 4.10
C LEU A 188 -0.40 3.64 5.45
N ALA A 189 -1.71 3.89 5.56
CA ALA A 189 -2.36 4.29 6.81
C ALA A 189 -2.24 3.20 7.89
N LEU A 190 -2.39 1.92 7.52
CA LEU A 190 -2.17 0.78 8.40
C LEU A 190 -0.75 0.77 8.94
N HIS A 191 0.24 0.95 8.07
CA HIS A 191 1.65 0.95 8.47
C HIS A 191 2.01 2.13 9.36
N GLU A 192 1.56 3.34 9.04
CA GLU A 192 1.79 4.54 9.88
C GLU A 192 1.13 4.40 11.26
N THR A 193 -0.04 3.79 11.33
CA THR A 193 -0.84 3.73 12.56
C THR A 193 -0.45 2.56 13.46
N VAL A 194 -0.23 1.38 12.86
CA VAL A 194 -0.15 0.10 13.60
C VAL A 194 1.25 -0.50 13.58
N THR A 195 1.90 -0.60 12.41
CA THR A 195 3.13 -1.40 12.29
C THR A 195 4.43 -0.59 12.45
N ARG A 196 4.38 0.73 12.27
CA ARG A 196 5.56 1.59 12.41
C ARG A 196 5.82 1.87 13.88
N ASN A 197 7.06 1.67 14.31
CA ASN A 197 7.50 1.92 15.68
C ASN A 197 6.65 1.24 16.79
N HIS A 198 5.99 0.12 16.48
CA HIS A 198 5.13 -0.59 17.44
C HIS A 198 5.94 -1.28 18.55
N ARG A 199 5.26 -1.64 19.65
CA ARG A 199 5.87 -2.33 20.81
C ARG A 199 5.24 -3.70 21.12
N CYS A 200 4.39 -4.21 20.23
CA CYS A 200 3.82 -5.55 20.34
C CYS A 200 4.93 -6.59 20.50
N ARG A 201 4.75 -7.51 21.46
CA ARG A 201 5.73 -8.58 21.75
C ARG A 201 5.44 -9.85 20.95
N THR A 202 4.21 -10.02 20.48
CA THR A 202 3.74 -11.21 19.79
C THR A 202 2.93 -10.83 18.55
N MET A 203 2.91 -11.72 17.56
CA MET A 203 2.11 -11.53 16.35
C MET A 203 0.62 -11.37 16.67
N TRP A 204 0.11 -12.10 17.67
CA TRP A 204 -1.30 -11.99 18.09
C TRP A 204 -1.66 -10.57 18.57
N GLN A 205 -0.81 -9.94 19.38
CA GLN A 205 -1.03 -8.56 19.84
C GLN A 205 -1.05 -7.58 18.65
N LEU A 206 -0.13 -7.77 17.70
CA LEU A 206 -0.08 -6.94 16.51
C LEU A 206 -1.34 -7.12 15.65
N LEU A 207 -1.76 -8.37 15.41
CA LEU A 207 -2.97 -8.68 14.64
C LEU A 207 -4.26 -8.17 15.30
N LYS A 208 -4.31 -8.13 16.64
CA LYS A 208 -5.43 -7.49 17.35
C LYS A 208 -5.51 -6.00 17.00
N ASN A 209 -4.39 -5.29 17.01
CA ASN A 209 -4.33 -3.87 16.64
C ASN A 209 -4.66 -3.64 15.16
N VAL A 210 -4.16 -4.52 14.28
CA VAL A 210 -4.50 -4.54 12.86
C VAL A 210 -6.02 -4.72 12.67
N GLY A 211 -6.63 -5.68 13.38
CA GLY A 211 -8.07 -5.91 13.31
C GLY A 211 -8.90 -4.73 13.81
N GLN A 212 -8.45 -4.02 14.86
CA GLN A 212 -9.08 -2.79 15.32
C GLN A 212 -8.98 -1.67 14.28
N PHE A 213 -7.80 -1.49 13.67
CA PHE A 213 -7.60 -0.54 12.58
C PHE A 213 -8.52 -0.85 11.40
N MET A 214 -8.56 -2.10 10.92
CA MET A 214 -9.36 -2.46 9.74
C MET A 214 -10.87 -2.23 9.96
N LYS A 215 -11.35 -2.41 11.20
CA LYS A 215 -12.73 -2.06 11.58
C LYS A 215 -12.98 -0.56 11.53
N ALA A 216 -12.05 0.24 12.03
CA ALA A 216 -12.17 1.69 12.05
C ALA A 216 -11.95 2.35 10.67
N ALA A 217 -11.14 1.73 9.82
CA ALA A 217 -10.79 2.22 8.50
C ALA A 217 -11.85 1.95 7.43
N SER A 218 -12.98 1.31 7.75
CA SER A 218 -14.07 1.02 6.80
C SER A 218 -15.34 1.78 7.20
N PRO A 219 -15.94 2.60 6.32
CA PRO A 219 -15.48 2.93 4.97
C PRO A 219 -14.21 3.79 4.99
N PHE A 220 -13.26 3.46 4.12
CA PHE A 220 -12.02 4.18 3.97
C PHE A 220 -12.27 5.48 3.22
N PRO A 221 -11.95 6.65 3.82
CA PRO A 221 -12.29 7.94 3.23
C PRO A 221 -11.39 8.33 2.05
N GLY A 222 -10.41 7.49 1.68
CA GLY A 222 -9.39 7.80 0.69
C GLY A 222 -8.45 8.91 1.18
N ASN A 223 -8.02 9.77 0.27
CA ASN A 223 -7.08 10.88 0.54
C ASN A 223 -7.68 12.05 1.34
N LYS A 224 -8.87 11.92 1.96
CA LYS A 224 -9.40 12.97 2.83
C LYS A 224 -8.60 12.99 4.13
N PRO A 225 -7.78 14.03 4.40
CA PRO A 225 -7.00 14.10 5.62
C PRO A 225 -7.98 14.35 6.78
N GLY A 226 -8.19 13.34 7.62
CA GLY A 226 -8.92 13.51 8.86
C GLY A 226 -9.76 12.30 9.23
N LEU A 227 -9.57 11.89 10.50
CA LEU A 227 -10.47 11.02 11.27
C LEU A 227 -10.25 9.51 11.10
N THR A 228 -9.08 9.06 11.51
CA THR A 228 -9.04 7.85 12.36
C THR A 228 -8.04 8.10 13.47
N LYS A 229 -8.45 8.86 14.49
CA LYS A 229 -7.76 8.84 15.79
C LYS A 229 -8.00 7.44 16.36
N VAL A 230 -7.11 6.51 16.07
CA VAL A 230 -6.95 5.34 16.92
C VAL A 230 -6.31 5.88 18.19
N GLU A 231 -7.12 6.03 19.25
CA GLU A 231 -6.61 6.37 20.58
C GLU A 231 -5.54 5.33 20.94
N ARG A 232 -4.30 5.80 21.03
CA ARG A 232 -3.18 5.01 21.51
C ARG A 232 -3.40 4.86 23.02
N TYR A 233 -3.86 3.67 23.45
CA TYR A 233 -3.75 3.24 24.84
C TYR A 233 -2.30 2.83 25.15
#